data_AF-A0A2X2JWX2-F1
#
_entry.id   AF-A0A2X2JWX2-F1
#
_cell.length_a   1.000
_cell.length_b   1.000
_cell.length_c   1.000
_cell.angle_alpha   90.00
_cell.angle_beta   90.00
_cell.angle_gamma   90.00
#
_symmetry.space_group_name_H-M   'P 1'
#
loop_
_entity.id
_entity.type
_entity.pdbx_description
1 polymer ?
#
loop_
_entity_poly.entity_id
_entity_poly.type
_entity_poly.pdbx_seq_one_letter_code
_entity_poly.pdbx_strand_id
1 'polypeptide(L)'
;MHLELVTISSWQHRIIASIGQMIFAVVAAFAGSFVYIYFMQGIQGFDFDHPNRIAIFVALAILGFVGLILGVMVWLGMKSIPIFFILMFFSMQLVTLPKQMLPESYQKYVYDWNPFTHYATSVRELLYLDHHIELNSTMWMFIGFMIFGAVSSLISAIVRKT
;
A
#
# COMPACT_ATOMS: atom_id res chain seq x y z
N MET A 1 27.06 -34.30 3.01
CA MET A 1 25.83 -34.70 2.29
C MET A 1 24.55 -34.53 3.12
N HIS A 2 24.50 -34.92 4.41
CA HIS A 2 23.29 -34.74 5.24
C HIS A 2 22.92 -33.29 5.60
N LEU A 3 23.89 -32.36 5.66
CA LEU A 3 23.64 -30.95 6.02
C LEU A 3 23.05 -30.12 4.86
N GLU A 4 23.26 -30.52 3.60
CA GLU A 4 22.68 -29.84 2.43
C GLU A 4 21.21 -30.18 2.23
N LEU A 5 20.79 -31.43 2.50
CA LEU A 5 19.39 -31.83 2.35
C LEU A 5 18.47 -31.16 3.39
N VAL A 6 18.95 -30.97 4.63
CA VAL A 6 18.19 -30.27 5.68
C VAL A 6 18.06 -28.78 5.39
N THR A 7 19.10 -28.16 4.83
CA THR A 7 19.04 -26.73 4.47
C THR A 7 18.14 -26.49 3.26
N ILE A 8 18.15 -27.33 2.22
CA ILE A 8 17.29 -27.15 1.03
C ILE A 8 15.79 -27.14 1.38
N SER A 9 15.36 -27.92 2.37
CA SER A 9 13.97 -27.91 2.87
C SER A 9 13.59 -26.58 3.55
N SER A 10 14.46 -25.98 4.36
CA SER A 10 14.10 -24.80 5.16
C SER A 10 13.85 -23.53 4.33
N TRP A 11 14.57 -23.35 3.22
CA TRP A 11 14.36 -22.22 2.30
C TRP A 11 13.03 -22.31 1.55
N GLN A 12 12.62 -23.52 1.16
CA GLN A 12 11.34 -23.76 0.48
C GLN A 12 10.16 -23.37 1.38
N HIS A 13 10.17 -23.78 2.65
CA HIS A 13 9.13 -23.42 3.61
C HIS A 13 9.01 -21.90 3.80
N ARG A 14 10.14 -21.18 3.79
CA ARG A 14 10.18 -19.72 3.93
C ARG A 14 9.65 -18.99 2.70
N ILE A 15 9.94 -19.49 1.51
CA ILE A 15 9.37 -18.96 0.26
C ILE A 15 7.86 -19.22 0.22
N ILE A 16 7.41 -20.43 0.57
CA ILE A 16 5.98 -20.77 0.66
C ILE A 16 5.26 -19.86 1.66
N ALA A 17 5.86 -19.62 2.83
CA ALA A 17 5.31 -18.70 3.83
C ALA A 17 5.24 -17.25 3.30
N SER A 18 6.28 -16.78 2.62
CA SER A 18 6.32 -15.44 2.00
C SER A 18 5.24 -15.28 0.92
N ILE A 19 5.09 -16.27 0.03
CA ILE A 19 4.03 -16.30 -0.99
C ILE A 19 2.65 -16.36 -0.33
N GLY A 20 2.48 -17.20 0.69
CA GLY A 20 1.23 -17.29 1.46
C GLY A 20 0.84 -15.96 2.09
N GLN A 21 1.81 -15.23 2.66
CA GLN A 21 1.61 -13.89 3.20
C GLN A 21 1.21 -12.88 2.11
N MET A 22 1.84 -12.94 0.91
CA MET A 22 1.47 -12.06 -0.20
C MET A 22 0.04 -12.32 -0.68
N ILE A 23 -0.33 -13.59 -0.86
CA ILE A 23 -1.70 -13.98 -1.25
C ILE A 23 -2.69 -13.51 -0.20
N PHE A 24 -2.39 -13.73 1.09
CA PHE A 24 -3.23 -13.25 2.18
C PHE A 24 -3.38 -11.73 2.16
N ALA A 25 -2.31 -10.97 1.90
CA ALA A 25 -2.36 -9.52 1.78
C ALA A 25 -3.26 -9.07 0.62
N VAL A 26 -3.19 -9.75 -0.53
CA VAL A 26 -4.09 -9.51 -1.68
C VAL A 26 -5.54 -9.74 -1.28
N VAL A 27 -5.85 -10.90 -0.72
CA VAL A 27 -7.23 -11.23 -0.30
C VAL A 27 -7.73 -10.23 0.74
N ALA A 28 -6.91 -9.90 1.75
CA ALA A 28 -7.27 -8.96 2.80
C ALA A 28 -7.49 -7.54 2.27
N ALA A 29 -6.66 -7.07 1.33
CA ALA A 29 -6.81 -5.75 0.73
C ALA A 29 -8.09 -5.64 -0.11
N PHE A 30 -8.38 -6.64 -0.94
CA PHE A 30 -9.60 -6.68 -1.73
C PHE A 30 -10.83 -6.83 -0.84
N ALA A 31 -10.83 -7.78 0.10
CA ALA A 31 -11.94 -7.97 1.03
C ALA A 31 -12.19 -6.70 1.86
N GLY A 32 -11.14 -6.12 2.46
CA GLY A 32 -11.24 -4.92 3.27
C GLY A 32 -11.76 -3.72 2.48
N SER A 33 -11.24 -3.50 1.27
CA SER A 33 -11.67 -2.41 0.40
C SER A 33 -13.13 -2.55 -0.03
N PHE A 34 -13.52 -3.72 -0.55
CA PHE A 34 -14.90 -3.95 -1.00
C PHE A 34 -15.88 -3.86 0.15
N VAL A 35 -15.58 -4.48 1.30
CA VAL A 35 -16.41 -4.37 2.50
C VAL A 35 -16.58 -2.91 2.92
N TYR A 36 -15.50 -2.13 2.92
CA TYR A 36 -15.55 -0.72 3.32
C TYR A 36 -16.40 0.13 2.37
N ILE A 37 -16.23 0.01 1.05
CA ILE A 37 -16.98 0.81 0.08
C ILE A 37 -18.47 0.42 0.08
N TYR A 38 -18.79 -0.87 0.13
CA TYR A 38 -20.19 -1.31 0.22
C TYR A 38 -20.84 -0.95 1.55
N PHE A 39 -20.07 -0.93 2.64
CA PHE A 39 -20.54 -0.41 3.94
C PHE A 39 -20.90 1.07 3.84
N MET A 40 -20.04 1.90 3.22
CA MET A 40 -20.34 3.31 2.99
C MET A 40 -21.60 3.50 2.12
N GLN A 41 -21.76 2.69 1.08
CA GLN A 41 -22.91 2.77 0.19
C GLN A 41 -24.22 2.40 0.90
N GLY A 42 -24.24 1.24 1.56
CA GLY A 42 -25.48 0.67 2.11
C GLY A 42 -25.88 1.28 3.45
N ILE A 43 -24.92 1.46 4.37
CA ILE A 43 -25.22 1.87 5.75
C ILE A 43 -25.07 3.38 5.92
N GLN A 44 -24.05 3.98 5.31
CA GLN A 44 -23.79 5.41 5.45
C GLN A 44 -24.57 6.26 4.43
N GLY A 45 -25.26 5.61 3.48
CA GLY A 45 -26.09 6.27 2.47
C GLY A 45 -25.27 7.11 1.47
N PHE A 46 -23.99 6.79 1.28
CA PHE A 46 -23.16 7.47 0.29
C PHE A 46 -23.51 6.97 -1.11
N ASP A 47 -23.88 7.88 -2.01
CA ASP A 47 -24.17 7.52 -3.39
C ASP A 47 -22.87 7.41 -4.19
N PHE A 48 -22.62 6.23 -4.75
CA PHE A 48 -21.47 5.98 -5.60
C PHE A 48 -21.96 5.62 -7.00
N ASP A 49 -21.55 6.39 -8.01
CA ASP A 49 -21.83 6.06 -9.41
C ASP A 49 -21.19 4.71 -9.80
N HIS A 50 -19.96 4.46 -9.32
CA HIS A 50 -19.18 3.28 -9.67
C HIS A 50 -18.45 2.67 -8.46
N PRO A 51 -19.15 2.04 -7.49
CA PRO A 51 -18.57 1.55 -6.24
C PRO A 51 -17.44 0.53 -6.46
N ASN A 52 -17.58 -0.34 -7.45
CA ASN A 52 -16.55 -1.34 -7.80
C ASN A 52 -15.24 -0.69 -8.25
N ARG A 53 -15.31 0.43 -8.98
CA ARG A 53 -14.12 1.14 -9.46
C ARG A 53 -13.32 1.67 -8.28
N ILE A 54 -14.00 2.32 -7.34
CA ILE A 54 -13.36 2.88 -6.15
C ILE A 54 -12.81 1.77 -5.27
N ALA A 55 -13.55 0.68 -5.08
CA ALA A 55 -13.09 -0.47 -4.31
C ALA A 55 -11.82 -1.11 -4.89
N ILE A 56 -11.73 -1.26 -6.21
CA ILE A 56 -10.51 -1.77 -6.86
C ILE A 56 -9.34 -0.80 -6.64
N PHE A 57 -9.55 0.50 -6.84
CA PHE A 57 -8.50 1.50 -6.62
C PHE A 57 -7.99 1.49 -5.18
N VAL A 58 -8.90 1.47 -4.20
CA VAL A 58 -8.55 1.44 -2.78
C VAL A 58 -7.83 0.14 -2.42
N ALA A 59 -8.22 -1.01 -3.00
CA ALA A 59 -7.51 -2.27 -2.79
C ALA A 59 -6.06 -2.19 -3.32
N LEU A 60 -5.84 -1.61 -4.50
CA LEU A 60 -4.51 -1.40 -5.08
C LEU A 60 -3.67 -0.45 -4.23
N ALA A 61 -4.26 0.62 -3.70
CA ALA A 61 -3.59 1.53 -2.78
C ALA A 61 -3.16 0.80 -1.50
N ILE A 62 -4.06 0.02 -0.87
CA ILE A 62 -3.74 -0.79 0.31
C ILE A 62 -2.57 -1.73 0.00
N LEU A 63 -2.58 -2.41 -1.15
CA LEU A 63 -1.47 -3.29 -1.54
C LEU A 63 -0.16 -2.55 -1.75
N GLY A 64 -0.20 -1.37 -2.38
CA GLY A 64 0.95 -0.48 -2.50
C GLY A 64 1.54 -0.15 -1.13
N PHE A 65 0.73 0.36 -0.20
CA PHE A 65 1.19 0.72 1.14
C PHE A 65 1.70 -0.49 1.95
N VAL A 66 1.00 -1.63 1.90
CA VAL A 66 1.47 -2.88 2.54
C VAL A 66 2.81 -3.32 1.96
N GLY A 67 2.97 -3.28 0.64
CA GLY A 67 4.23 -3.58 -0.05
C GLY A 67 5.37 -2.68 0.43
N LEU A 68 5.13 -1.36 0.51
CA LEU A 68 6.11 -0.41 1.01
C LEU A 68 6.51 -0.69 2.45
N ILE A 69 5.54 -0.90 3.34
CA ILE A 69 5.77 -1.18 4.76
C ILE A 69 6.59 -2.46 4.94
N LEU A 70 6.17 -3.54 4.27
CA LEU A 70 6.89 -4.83 4.33
C LEU A 70 8.29 -4.72 3.74
N GLY A 71 8.44 -4.02 2.62
CA GLY A 71 9.73 -3.79 1.97
C GLY A 71 10.70 -3.07 2.90
N VAL A 72 10.28 -1.98 3.54
CA VAL A 72 11.13 -1.26 4.49
C VAL A 72 11.37 -2.06 5.78
N MET A 73 10.38 -2.83 6.24
CA MET A 73 10.50 -3.68 7.43
C MET A 73 11.52 -4.82 7.26
N VAL A 74 11.70 -5.32 6.04
CA VAL A 74 12.78 -6.31 5.76
C VAL A 74 14.16 -5.75 6.09
N TRP A 75 14.37 -4.45 5.90
CA TRP A 75 15.69 -3.81 6.04
C TRP A 75 15.89 -3.20 7.42
N LEU A 76 14.91 -2.42 7.90
CA LEU A 76 14.99 -1.71 9.19
C LEU A 76 14.45 -2.54 10.38
N GLY A 77 13.84 -3.70 10.10
CA GLY A 77 13.15 -4.51 11.12
C GLY A 77 11.96 -3.75 11.73
N MET A 78 11.62 -4.09 12.98
CA MET A 78 10.49 -3.48 13.71
C MET A 78 10.64 -1.97 13.96
N LYS A 79 11.86 -1.42 13.82
CA LYS A 79 12.09 0.03 13.93
C LYS A 79 11.43 0.83 12.81
N SER A 80 11.03 0.18 11.71
CA SER A 80 10.26 0.83 10.64
C SER A 80 8.87 1.27 11.10
N ILE A 81 8.27 0.57 12.06
CA ILE A 81 6.90 0.81 12.48
C ILE A 81 6.72 2.24 13.01
N PRO A 82 7.46 2.70 14.05
CA PRO A 82 7.35 4.08 14.50
C PRO A 82 7.55 5.13 13.40
N ILE A 83 8.44 4.87 12.43
CA ILE A 83 8.70 5.77 11.31
C ILE A 83 7.45 5.93 10.43
N PHE A 84 6.81 4.82 10.05
CA PHE A 84 5.57 4.87 9.28
C PHE A 84 4.42 5.49 10.06
N PHE A 85 4.32 5.23 11.37
CA PHE A 85 3.32 5.89 12.21
C PHE A 85 3.48 7.41 12.18
N ILE A 86 4.70 7.91 12.40
CA ILE A 86 4.99 9.36 12.35
C ILE A 86 4.65 9.91 10.97
N LEU A 87 5.09 9.25 9.90
CA LEU A 87 4.82 9.70 8.53
C LEU A 87 3.32 9.73 8.23
N MET A 88 2.57 8.72 8.68
CA MET A 88 1.12 8.64 8.52
C MET A 88 0.42 9.76 9.28
N PHE A 89 0.81 10.04 10.53
CA PHE A 89 0.24 11.14 11.31
C PHE A 89 0.41 12.49 10.61
N PHE A 90 1.62 12.81 10.14
CA PHE A 90 1.85 14.05 9.40
C PHE A 90 1.09 14.09 8.07
N SER A 91 1.02 12.96 7.36
CA SER A 91 0.33 12.87 6.08
C SER A 91 -1.18 13.03 6.23
N MET A 92 -1.79 12.47 7.28
CA MET A 92 -3.21 12.64 7.57
C MET A 92 -3.57 14.11 7.76
N GLN A 93 -2.76 14.86 8.50
CA GLN A 93 -3.00 16.29 8.67
C GLN A 93 -2.81 17.05 7.35
N LEU A 94 -1.82 16.66 6.54
CA LEU A 94 -1.55 17.27 5.24
C LEU A 94 -2.73 17.12 4.27
N VAL A 95 -3.37 15.94 4.20
CA VAL A 95 -4.45 15.67 3.24
C VAL A 95 -5.80 16.28 3.62
N THR A 96 -5.99 16.68 4.87
CA THR A 96 -7.22 17.38 5.29
C THR A 96 -7.32 18.81 4.76
N LEU A 97 -6.20 19.41 4.38
CA LEU A 97 -6.15 20.77 3.88
C LEU A 97 -5.91 20.81 2.37
N PRO A 98 -6.60 21.69 1.63
CA PRO A 98 -6.23 22.00 0.25
C PRO A 98 -4.80 22.49 0.14
N LYS A 99 -4.11 22.18 -0.97
CA LYS A 99 -2.72 22.60 -1.22
C LYS A 99 -2.50 24.10 -0.95
N GLN A 100 -3.42 24.96 -1.39
CA GLN A 100 -3.28 26.41 -1.25
C GLN A 100 -3.34 26.91 0.21
N MET A 101 -3.89 26.11 1.13
CA MET A 101 -4.00 26.46 2.55
C MET A 101 -2.81 25.98 3.37
N LEU A 102 -1.87 25.23 2.76
CA LEU A 102 -0.65 24.79 3.42
C LEU A 102 0.41 25.89 3.40
N PRO A 103 1.36 25.91 4.36
CA PRO A 103 2.52 26.79 4.27
C PRO A 103 3.34 26.53 2.99
N GLU A 104 3.96 27.55 2.41
CA GLU A 104 4.69 27.46 1.13
C GLU A 104 5.74 26.33 1.10
N SER A 105 6.42 26.11 2.23
CA SER A 105 7.40 25.02 2.37
C SER A 105 6.76 23.64 2.16
N TYR A 106 5.60 23.38 2.77
CA TYR A 106 4.91 22.10 2.61
C TYR A 106 4.36 21.92 1.19
N GLN A 107 3.88 23.00 0.57
CA GLN A 107 3.39 22.97 -0.82
C GLN A 107 4.49 22.55 -1.80
N LYS A 108 5.71 23.07 -1.64
CA LYS A 108 6.82 22.86 -2.57
C LYS A 108 7.60 21.57 -2.31
N TYR A 109 7.76 21.19 -1.04
CA TYR A 109 8.69 20.12 -0.66
C TYR A 109 8.01 18.84 -0.19
N VAL A 110 6.75 18.86 0.23
CA VAL A 110 6.08 17.70 0.86
C VAL A 110 4.87 17.22 0.05
N TYR A 111 4.04 18.15 -0.42
CA TYR A 111 2.76 17.82 -1.04
C TYR A 111 2.89 16.92 -2.26
N ASP A 112 3.82 17.24 -3.18
CA ASP A 112 3.87 16.63 -4.50
C ASP A 112 4.46 15.20 -4.53
N TRP A 113 5.15 14.75 -3.47
CA TRP A 113 5.66 13.38 -3.39
C TRP A 113 4.93 12.53 -2.35
N ASN A 114 4.12 13.13 -1.48
CA ASN A 114 3.46 12.41 -0.41
C ASN A 114 2.45 11.38 -0.97
N PRO A 115 2.63 10.07 -0.71
CA PRO A 115 1.76 9.05 -1.28
C PRO A 115 0.29 9.17 -0.85
N PHE A 116 0.03 9.70 0.36
CA PHE A 116 -1.33 9.93 0.85
C PHE A 116 -2.00 11.09 0.10
N THR A 117 -1.26 12.11 -0.30
CA THR A 117 -1.78 13.21 -1.13
C THR A 117 -2.19 12.72 -2.50
N HIS A 118 -1.36 11.90 -3.14
CA HIS A 118 -1.68 11.25 -4.42
C HIS A 118 -2.91 10.35 -4.28
N TYR A 119 -2.97 9.53 -3.24
CA TYR A 119 -4.15 8.71 -2.94
C TYR A 119 -5.43 9.55 -2.78
N ALA A 120 -5.41 10.57 -1.92
CA ALA A 120 -6.58 11.39 -1.63
C ALA A 120 -7.06 12.16 -2.87
N THR A 121 -6.12 12.66 -3.68
CA THR A 121 -6.42 13.36 -4.94
C THR A 121 -7.07 12.41 -5.95
N SER A 122 -6.50 11.22 -6.16
CA SER A 122 -7.07 10.24 -7.09
C SER A 122 -8.42 9.67 -6.62
N VAL A 123 -8.63 9.45 -5.32
CA VAL A 123 -9.96 9.07 -4.80
C VAL A 123 -10.98 10.18 -5.08
N ARG A 124 -10.62 11.45 -4.84
CA ARG A 124 -11.50 12.59 -5.15
C ARG A 124 -11.85 12.65 -6.64
N GLU A 125 -10.87 12.45 -7.52
CA GLU A 125 -11.08 12.43 -8.98
C GLU A 125 -12.02 11.28 -9.40
N LEU A 126 -11.83 10.09 -8.85
CA LEU A 126 -12.69 8.93 -9.10
C LEU A 126 -14.12 9.12 -8.56
N LEU A 127 -14.29 9.82 -7.45
CA LEU A 127 -15.59 10.03 -6.80
C LEU A 127 -16.41 11.15 -7.45
N TYR A 128 -15.77 12.25 -7.84
CA TYR A 128 -16.48 13.48 -8.18
C TYR A 128 -16.25 13.97 -9.61
N LEU A 129 -15.21 13.49 -10.29
CA LEU A 129 -14.82 13.97 -11.62
C LEU A 129 -14.99 12.91 -12.71
N ASP A 130 -15.76 11.84 -12.41
CA ASP A 130 -16.02 10.66 -13.25
C ASP A 130 -14.78 10.08 -13.95
N HIS A 131 -13.60 10.29 -13.36
CA HIS A 131 -12.36 9.77 -13.92
C HIS A 131 -12.34 8.25 -13.83
N HIS A 132 -11.68 7.63 -14.82
CA HIS A 132 -11.46 6.19 -14.82
C HIS A 132 -10.14 5.84 -14.11
N ILE A 133 -9.96 4.57 -13.77
CA ILE A 133 -8.67 4.09 -13.29
C ILE A 133 -7.71 4.09 -14.48
N GLU A 134 -6.70 4.96 -14.41
CA GLU A 134 -5.66 5.07 -15.42
C GLU A 134 -4.30 4.66 -14.86
N LEU A 135 -3.38 4.23 -15.75
CA LEU A 135 -1.98 3.98 -15.41
C LEU A 135 -1.19 5.29 -15.32
N ASN A 136 -1.65 6.18 -14.46
CA ASN A 136 -1.04 7.48 -14.20
C ASN A 136 0.12 7.36 -13.18
N SER A 137 0.75 8.49 -12.86
CA SER A 137 1.86 8.56 -11.90
C SER A 137 1.53 7.90 -10.55
N THR A 138 0.32 8.14 -10.02
CA THR A 138 -0.15 7.54 -8.75
C THR A 138 -0.21 6.02 -8.83
N MET A 139 -0.75 5.48 -9.93
CA MET A 139 -0.84 4.03 -10.12
C MET A 139 0.56 3.40 -10.25
N TRP A 140 1.46 4.03 -11.00
CA TRP A 140 2.86 3.58 -11.11
C TRP A 140 3.60 3.62 -9.77
N MET A 141 3.32 4.62 -8.92
CA MET A 141 3.85 4.68 -7.57
C MET A 141 3.39 3.47 -6.73
N PHE A 142 2.09 3.12 -6.75
CA PHE A 142 1.60 1.94 -6.02
C PHE A 142 2.17 0.64 -6.57
N ILE A 143 2.25 0.49 -7.89
CA ILE A 143 2.91 -0.66 -8.53
C ILE A 143 4.37 -0.74 -8.09
N GLY A 144 5.09 0.38 -8.07
CA GLY A 144 6.46 0.45 -7.58
C GLY A 144 6.60 -0.03 -6.13
N PHE A 145 5.68 0.38 -5.25
CA PHE A 145 5.67 -0.08 -3.86
C PHE A 145 5.36 -1.57 -3.72
N MET A 146 4.41 -2.09 -4.51
CA MET A 146 4.10 -3.52 -4.55
C MET A 146 5.31 -4.34 -4.99
N ILE A 147 5.97 -3.93 -6.07
CA ILE A 147 7.19 -4.59 -6.58
C ILE A 147 8.31 -4.53 -5.54
N PHE A 148 8.55 -3.35 -4.95
CA PHE A 148 9.57 -3.17 -3.92
C PHE A 148 9.35 -4.09 -2.71
N GLY A 149 8.10 -4.17 -2.24
CA GLY A 149 7.72 -5.07 -1.15
C GLY A 149 7.90 -6.54 -1.50
N ALA A 150 7.42 -6.94 -2.67
CA ALA A 150 7.52 -8.32 -3.15
C ALA A 150 8.98 -8.77 -3.32
N VAL A 151 9.78 -7.96 -4.01
CA VAL A 151 11.21 -8.22 -4.22
C VAL A 151 11.96 -8.26 -2.90
N SER A 152 11.74 -7.30 -2.00
CA SER A 152 12.40 -7.29 -0.68
C SER A 152 12.04 -8.51 0.16
N SER A 153 10.77 -8.93 0.16
CA SER A 153 10.31 -10.12 0.89
C SER A 153 10.96 -11.39 0.35
N LEU A 154 11.04 -11.54 -0.97
CA LEU A 154 11.69 -12.68 -1.63
C LEU A 154 13.21 -12.69 -1.37
N ILE A 155 13.88 -11.54 -1.46
CA ILE A 155 15.31 -11.42 -1.13
C ILE A 155 15.56 -11.83 0.32
N SER A 156 14.75 -11.35 1.26
CA SER A 156 14.85 -11.76 2.67
C SER A 156 14.67 -13.26 2.87
N ALA A 157 13.72 -13.84 2.12
CA ALA A 157 13.47 -15.26 2.12
C ALA A 157 14.65 -16.08 1.60
N ILE A 158 15.53 -15.52 0.74
CA ILE A 158 16.71 -16.17 0.11
C ILE A 158 18.06 -15.83 0.80
N VAL A 159 18.20 -14.67 1.45
CA VAL A 159 19.50 -14.20 1.97
C VAL A 159 19.75 -14.58 3.43
N ARG A 160 18.71 -14.72 4.28
CA ARG A 160 18.89 -15.03 5.71
C ARG A 160 19.38 -16.48 5.93
N LYS A 161 20.67 -16.74 5.72
CA LYS A 161 21.42 -17.95 6.14
C LYS A 161 21.91 -17.69 7.55
N THR A 162 21.16 -18.09 8.56
CA THR A 162 21.69 -18.29 9.91
C THR A 162 20.74 -19.13 10.73
#